data_AF-A0A1V6DG95-F1
#
_entry.id   AF-A0A1V6DG95-F1
#
_cell.length_a   1.000
_cell.length_b   1.000
_cell.length_c   1.000
_cell.angle_alpha   90.00
_cell.angle_beta   90.00
_cell.angle_gamma   90.00
#
_symmetry.space_group_name_H-M   'P 1'
#
loop_
_entity.id
_entity.type
_entity.pdbx_description
1 polymer ?
#
loop_
_entity_poly.entity_id
_entity_poly.type
_entity_poly.pdbx_seq_one_letter_code
_entity_poly.pdbx_strand_id
1 'polypeptide(L)'
;MKPIQYIVKKYRQQRGLSLRRFAEAVTSDLNLGMDISHQTIKNWEDGTHQPQFSFLMNLAMIARDWRMDFAFDCLAALRPAVYEPMTSIGCEAIEKYSELEITEKEE
;
A
#
# COMPACT_ATOMS: atom_id res chain seq x y z
N MET A 1 -5.52 -11.77 -6.27
CA MET A 1 -4.66 -10.86 -5.47
C MET A 1 -4.73 -9.50 -6.14
N LYS A 2 -5.08 -8.45 -5.41
CA LYS A 2 -5.20 -7.07 -5.89
C LYS A 2 -3.85 -6.34 -5.83
N PRO A 3 -3.66 -5.24 -6.60
CA PRO A 3 -2.40 -4.49 -6.60
C PRO A 3 -1.92 -4.10 -5.20
N ILE A 4 -2.82 -3.60 -4.34
CA ILE A 4 -2.51 -3.22 -2.94
C ILE A 4 -1.92 -4.38 -2.13
N GLN A 5 -2.48 -5.58 -2.25
CA GLN A 5 -1.99 -6.76 -1.53
C GLN A 5 -0.55 -7.07 -1.91
N TYR A 6 -0.24 -6.97 -3.21
CA TYR A 6 1.11 -7.18 -3.73
C TYR A 6 2.08 -6.10 -3.23
N ILE A 7 1.69 -4.83 -3.34
CA ILE A 7 2.52 -3.68 -2.92
C ILE A 7 2.91 -3.81 -1.44
N VAL A 8 1.93 -3.95 -0.55
CA VAL A 8 2.17 -4.05 0.91
C VAL A 8 3.10 -5.22 1.22
N LYS A 9 2.80 -6.40 0.65
CA LYS A 9 3.60 -7.61 0.85
C LYS A 9 5.04 -7.44 0.36
N LYS A 10 5.24 -6.84 -0.83
CA LYS A 10 6.57 -6.63 -1.41
C LYS A 10 7.40 -5.63 -0.63
N TYR A 11 6.84 -4.49 -0.25
CA TYR A 11 7.55 -3.50 0.57
C TYR A 11 8.00 -4.07 1.90
N ARG A 12 7.15 -4.88 2.55
CA ARG A 12 7.52 -5.58 3.79
C ARG A 12 8.62 -6.62 3.56
N GLN A 13 8.46 -7.48 2.56
CA GLN A 13 9.38 -8.57 2.29
C GLN A 13 10.77 -8.07 1.88
N GLN A 14 10.87 -7.04 1.03
CA GLN A 14 12.15 -6.46 0.64
C GLN A 14 12.95 -5.90 1.82
N ARG A 15 12.27 -5.51 2.89
CA ARG A 15 12.89 -5.00 4.13
C ARG A 15 13.16 -6.10 5.16
N GLY A 16 12.75 -7.34 4.89
CA GLY A 16 12.87 -8.45 5.84
C GLY A 16 12.06 -8.25 7.12
N LEU A 17 10.97 -7.46 7.08
CA LEU A 17 10.21 -7.11 8.28
C LEU A 17 9.07 -8.10 8.55
N SER A 18 8.83 -8.37 9.83
CA SER A 18 7.58 -9.00 10.28
C SER A 18 6.41 -8.03 10.12
N LEU A 19 5.16 -8.52 10.16
CA LEU A 19 3.96 -7.67 10.09
C LEU A 19 3.99 -6.56 11.16
N ARG A 20 4.40 -6.91 12.39
CA ARG A 20 4.51 -5.96 13.49
C ARG A 20 5.60 -4.91 13.25
N ARG A 21 6.78 -5.33 12.81
CA ARG A 21 7.88 -4.39 12.54
C ARG A 21 7.60 -3.50 11.33
N PHE A 22 6.85 -3.99 10.34
CA PHE A 22 6.42 -3.17 9.22
C PHE A 22 5.38 -2.13 9.63
N ALA A 23 4.41 -2.52 10.47
CA ALA A 23 3.43 -1.60 11.06
C ALA A 23 4.13 -0.48 11.85
N GLU A 24 5.08 -0.84 12.70
CA GLU A 24 5.91 0.12 13.44
C GLU A 24 6.72 0.99 12.47
N ALA A 25 7.39 0.40 11.47
CA ALA A 25 8.25 1.16 10.56
C ALA A 25 7.47 2.16 9.70
N VAL A 26 6.24 1.82 9.27
CA VAL A 26 5.43 2.71 8.42
C VAL A 26 4.92 3.93 9.18
N THR A 27 4.73 3.83 10.50
CA THR A 27 4.23 4.93 11.34
C THR A 27 5.30 5.58 12.24
N SER A 28 6.47 4.95 12.43
CA SER A 28 7.51 5.43 13.34
C SER A 28 7.92 6.86 13.03
N ASP A 29 8.01 7.68 14.06
CA ASP A 29 8.50 9.07 13.99
C ASP A 29 7.64 9.99 13.10
N LEU A 30 6.43 9.55 12.73
CA LEU A 30 5.48 10.32 11.95
C LEU A 30 4.19 10.50 12.77
N ASN A 31 3.80 11.75 13.01
CA ASN A 31 2.51 12.05 13.64
C ASN A 31 1.38 11.94 12.61
N LEU A 32 1.03 10.71 12.23
CA LEU A 32 0.01 10.42 11.21
C LEU A 32 -1.43 10.49 11.74
N GLY A 33 -1.62 10.68 13.05
CA GLY A 33 -2.94 10.67 13.70
C GLY A 33 -3.64 9.31 13.67
N MET A 34 -2.92 8.25 13.36
CA MET A 34 -3.43 6.89 13.18
C MET A 34 -2.39 5.88 13.67
N ASP A 35 -2.83 4.94 14.50
CA ASP A 35 -2.04 3.78 14.88
C ASP A 35 -2.31 2.62 13.92
N ILE A 36 -1.25 2.14 13.26
CA ILE A 36 -1.31 0.95 12.42
C ILE A 36 -0.88 -0.26 13.24
N SER A 37 -1.77 -1.24 13.38
CA SER A 37 -1.46 -2.50 14.03
C SER A 37 -0.91 -3.53 13.04
N HIS A 38 -0.23 -4.56 13.55
CA HIS A 38 0.18 -5.71 12.72
C HIS A 38 -1.01 -6.40 12.03
N GLN A 39 -2.18 -6.44 12.69
CA GLN A 39 -3.41 -7.02 12.13
C GLN A 39 -3.93 -6.18 10.97
N THR A 40 -3.77 -4.85 11.04
CA THR A 40 -4.08 -3.94 9.94
C THR A 40 -3.22 -4.26 8.71
N ILE A 41 -1.91 -4.42 8.87
CA ILE A 41 -1.01 -4.84 7.78
C ILE A 41 -1.43 -6.21 7.21
N LYS A 42 -1.76 -7.17 8.08
CA LYS A 42 -2.24 -8.49 7.66
C LYS A 42 -3.50 -8.37 6.79
N ASN A 43 -4.47 -7.59 7.24
CA ASN A 43 -5.71 -7.37 6.49
C ASN A 43 -5.46 -6.72 5.13
N TRP A 44 -4.45 -5.86 5.01
CA TRP A 44 -4.03 -5.29 3.72
C TRP A 44 -3.37 -6.32 2.80
N GLU A 45 -2.51 -7.19 3.33
CA GLU A 45 -1.91 -8.29 2.54
C GLU A 45 -2.95 -9.33 2.10
N ASP A 46 -3.92 -9.62 2.96
CA ASP A 46 -5.00 -10.57 2.68
C ASP A 46 -6.11 -9.98 1.79
N GLY A 47 -6.13 -8.65 1.64
CA GLY A 47 -7.14 -7.94 0.85
C GLY A 47 -8.50 -7.82 1.55
N THR A 48 -8.60 -8.18 2.82
CA THR A 48 -9.81 -8.00 3.65
C THR A 48 -10.14 -6.51 3.81
N HIS A 49 -9.12 -5.68 3.96
CA HIS A 49 -9.24 -4.23 4.00
C HIS A 49 -8.14 -3.60 3.15
N GLN A 50 -8.31 -2.35 2.74
CA GLN A 50 -7.28 -1.57 2.06
C GLN A 50 -6.80 -0.42 2.97
N PRO A 51 -5.58 0.12 2.76
CA PRO A 51 -5.15 1.32 3.43
C PRO A 51 -6.13 2.47 3.13
N GLN A 52 -6.43 3.27 4.14
CA GLN A 52 -7.29 4.43 3.95
C GLN A 52 -6.57 5.48 3.09
N PHE A 53 -7.31 6.10 2.18
CA PHE A 53 -6.76 7.15 1.31
C PHE A 53 -6.14 8.32 2.11
N SER A 54 -6.81 8.76 3.17
CA SER A 54 -6.30 9.83 4.06
C SER A 54 -4.97 9.47 4.73
N PHE A 55 -4.82 8.23 5.17
CA PHE A 55 -3.57 7.72 5.72
C PHE A 55 -2.44 7.77 4.69
N LEU A 56 -2.70 7.28 3.47
CA LEU A 56 -1.71 7.27 2.40
C LEU A 56 -1.31 8.69 2.00
N MET A 57 -2.26 9.62 1.91
CA MET A 57 -1.97 11.02 1.63
C MET A 57 -1.11 11.67 2.71
N ASN A 58 -1.45 11.46 3.99
CA ASN A 58 -0.65 11.98 5.10
C ASN A 58 0.77 11.38 5.09
N LEU A 59 0.88 10.07 4.84
CA LEU A 59 2.16 9.39 4.74
C LEU A 59 3.02 9.96 3.60
N ALA A 60 2.43 10.13 2.41
CA ALA A 60 3.10 10.72 1.25
C ALA A 60 3.55 12.17 1.49
N MET A 61 2.75 12.97 2.19
CA MET A 61 3.08 14.38 2.48
C MET A 61 4.18 14.54 3.52
N ILE A 62 4.29 13.64 4.50
CA ILE A 62 5.22 13.79 5.63
C ILE A 62 6.51 13.01 5.42
N ALA A 63 6.44 11.76 4.93
CA ALA A 63 7.63 10.94 4.74
C ALA A 63 8.54 11.51 3.65
N ARG A 64 9.85 11.27 3.74
CA ARG A 64 10.87 11.66 2.74
C ARG A 64 11.79 10.48 2.39
N ASP A 65 11.30 9.28 2.65
CA ASP A 65 11.99 8.02 2.42
C ASP A 65 11.04 7.05 1.70
N TRP A 66 11.38 5.77 1.73
CA TRP A 66 10.59 4.72 1.08
C TRP A 66 9.10 4.67 1.46
N ARG A 67 8.71 5.26 2.59
CA ARG A 67 7.31 5.31 3.00
C ARG A 67 6.50 6.23 2.09
N MET A 68 7.13 7.27 1.54
CA MET A 68 6.54 8.11 0.49
C MET A 68 6.28 7.27 -0.77
N ASP A 69 7.29 6.53 -1.23
CA ASP A 69 7.18 5.67 -2.40
C ASP A 69 6.08 4.61 -2.23
N PHE A 70 6.05 3.96 -1.06
CA PHE A 70 5.01 3.02 -0.66
C PHE A 70 3.61 3.66 -0.73
N ALA A 71 3.48 4.88 -0.21
CA ALA A 71 2.21 5.60 -0.21
C ALA A 71 1.75 5.91 -1.64
N PHE A 72 2.62 6.43 -2.51
CA PHE A 72 2.27 6.72 -3.90
C PHE A 72 1.97 5.48 -4.72
N ASP A 73 2.72 4.40 -4.56
CA ASP A 73 2.40 3.12 -5.22
C ASP A 73 1.00 2.63 -4.82
N CYS A 74 0.64 2.75 -3.53
CA CYS A 74 -0.71 2.43 -3.08
C CYS A 74 -1.77 3.41 -3.63
N LEU A 75 -1.48 4.71 -3.67
CA LEU A 75 -2.39 5.73 -4.21
C LEU A 75 -2.67 5.50 -5.70
N ALA A 76 -1.64 5.16 -6.48
CA ALA A 76 -1.76 4.80 -7.89
C ALA A 76 -2.63 3.56 -8.09
N ALA A 77 -2.46 2.54 -7.25
CA ALA A 77 -3.33 1.36 -7.26
C ALA A 77 -4.79 1.68 -6.88
N LEU A 78 -5.05 2.63 -5.99
CA LEU A 78 -6.41 3.01 -5.58
C LEU A 78 -7.10 3.99 -6.54
N ARG A 79 -6.32 4.88 -7.17
CA ARG A 79 -6.81 6.00 -7.99
C ARG A 79 -5.85 6.23 -9.17
N PRO A 80 -5.79 5.29 -10.14
CA PRO A 80 -4.84 5.33 -11.24
C PRO A 80 -5.04 6.51 -12.21
N ALA A 81 -6.25 7.10 -12.23
CA ALA A 81 -6.52 8.30 -13.02
C ALA A 81 -5.90 9.59 -12.44
N VAL A 82 -5.38 9.55 -11.19
CA VAL A 82 -4.88 10.73 -10.47
C VAL A 82 -3.41 10.57 -10.07
N TYR A 83 -2.98 9.34 -9.78
CA TYR A 83 -1.64 9.05 -9.29
C TYR A 83 -0.92 8.05 -10.18
N GLU A 84 0.37 8.24 -10.34
CA GLU A 84 1.28 7.30 -10.98
C GLU A 84 2.09 6.53 -9.93
N PRO A 85 2.41 5.24 -10.16
CA PRO A 85 3.30 4.51 -9.26
C PRO A 85 4.69 5.14 -9.27
N MET A 86 5.31 5.21 -8.09
CA MET A 86 6.65 5.79 -7.93
C MET A 86 7.76 4.75 -8.14
N THR A 87 7.46 3.47 -7.99
CA THR A 87 8.45 2.40 -8.11
C THR A 87 8.02 1.28 -9.04
N SER A 88 8.99 0.43 -9.40
CA SER A 88 8.70 -0.79 -10.15
C SER A 88 7.74 -1.73 -9.41
N ILE A 89 7.68 -1.69 -8.08
CA ILE A 89 6.73 -2.48 -7.29
C ILE A 89 5.30 -2.05 -7.64
N GLY A 90 5.04 -0.74 -7.69
CA GLY A 90 3.76 -0.18 -8.08
C GLY A 90 3.41 -0.50 -9.52
N CYS A 91 4.35 -0.30 -10.46
CA CYS A 91 4.16 -0.63 -11.87
C CYS A 91 3.79 -2.10 -12.07
N GLU A 92 4.59 -3.03 -11.52
CA GLU A 92 4.35 -4.47 -11.60
C GLU A 92 3.01 -4.86 -10.99
N ALA A 93 2.65 -4.24 -9.86
CA ALA A 93 1.39 -4.53 -9.18
C ALA A 93 0.19 -4.15 -10.05
N ILE A 94 0.24 -2.96 -10.64
CA ILE A 94 -0.85 -2.42 -11.44
C ILE A 94 -0.97 -3.20 -12.75
N GLU A 95 0.14 -3.40 -13.47
CA GLU A 95 0.17 -4.17 -14.72
C GLU A 95 -0.38 -5.58 -14.53
N LYS A 96 0.04 -6.27 -13.46
CA LYS A 96 -0.30 -7.68 -13.27
C LYS A 96 -1.66 -7.93 -12.65
N TYR A 97 -2.19 -6.99 -11.87
CA TYR A 97 -3.34 -7.25 -11.00
C TYR A 97 -4.52 -6.27 -11.17
N SER A 98 -4.45 -5.28 -12.06
CA SER A 98 -5.56 -4.32 -12.26
C SER A 98 -6.66 -4.87 -13.18
N GLU A 99 -6.34 -5.73 -14.14
CA GLU A 99 -7.32 -6.26 -15.11
C GLU A 99 -8.26 -7.32 -14.52
N LEU A 100 -7.95 -7.85 -13.34
CA LEU A 100 -8.77 -8.86 -12.67
C LEU A 100 -10.08 -8.31 -12.09
N GLU A 101 -10.28 -6.99 -12.02
CA GLU A 101 -11.54 -6.37 -11.56
C GLU A 101 -12.59 -6.19 -12.67
N ILE A 102 -12.22 -6.34 -13.95
CA ILE A 102 -13.16 -6.13 -15.06
C ILE A 102 -14.11 -7.32 -15.24
N THR A 103 -13.69 -8.52 -14.86
CA THR A 103 -14.47 -9.77 -15.04
C THR A 103 -15.49 -10.09 -13.94
N GLU A 104 -15.49 -9.39 -12.81
CA GLU A 104 -16.40 -9.69 -11.68
C GLU A 104 -17.66 -8.80 -11.61
N LYS A 105 -17.91 -7.96 -12.63
CA LYS A 105 -19.06 -7.03 -12.66
C LYS A 105 -20.15 -7.35 -13.69
N GLU A 106 -20.08 -8.51 -14.33
CA GLU A 106 -21.12 -8.99 -15.26
C GLU A 106 -21.73 -10.32 -14.79
N GLU A 107 -22.44 -10.34 -13.65
CA GLU A 107 -23.47 -11.34 -13.34
C GLU A 107 -24.64 -10.72 -12.57
#